data_AF-A0A6M0AEL0-F1
#
_entry.id   AF-A0A6M0AEL0-F1
#
_cell.length_a   1.000
_cell.length_b   1.000
_cell.length_c   1.000
_cell.angle_alpha   90.00
_cell.angle_beta   90.00
_cell.angle_gamma   90.00
#
_symmetry.space_group_name_H-M   'P 1'
#
loop_
_entity.id
_entity.type
_entity.pdbx_description
1 polymer ?
#
loop_
_entity_poly.entity_id
_entity_poly.type
_entity_poly.pdbx_seq_one_letter_code
_entity_poly.pdbx_strand_id
1 'polypeptide(L)' 'GEAVQGAKVEAVPVDSGKSIFSITNGAGVFYLEGLQQGKYNLLINGESAQPNQIEIKPDSEPFQELNLSILLNP' A
#
# COMPACT_ATOMS: atom_id res chain seq x y z
N GLY A 1 -7.12 -0.59 14.53
CA GLY A 1 -6.38 -1.87 14.58
C GLY A 1 -5.12 -1.68 15.38
N GLU A 2 -4.37 -2.75 15.62
CA GLU A 2 -3.05 -2.67 16.23
C GLU A 2 -2.00 -2.35 15.16
N ALA A 3 -1.00 -1.52 15.52
CA ALA A 3 0.12 -1.23 14.64
C ALA A 3 0.96 -2.50 14.44
N VAL A 4 1.36 -2.76 13.19
CA VAL A 4 2.19 -3.92 12.86
C VAL A 4 3.57 -3.42 12.47
N GLN A 5 4.60 -3.79 13.23
CA GLN A 5 6.00 -3.47 12.94
C GLN A 5 6.60 -4.49 11.97
N GLY A 6 7.45 -4.02 11.03
CA GLY A 6 8.22 -4.90 10.15
C GLY A 6 7.41 -5.55 9.03
N ALA A 7 6.17 -5.12 8.83
CA ALA A 7 5.33 -5.61 7.75
C ALA A 7 5.77 -5.00 6.41
N LYS A 8 5.81 -5.81 5.37
CA LYS A 8 6.09 -5.37 4.00
C LYS A 8 4.78 -4.89 3.37
N VAL A 9 4.66 -3.58 3.17
CA VAL A 9 3.55 -2.97 2.44
C VAL A 9 3.94 -2.84 0.98
N GLU A 10 3.09 -3.31 0.07
CA GLU A 10 3.40 -3.38 -1.36
C GLU A 10 2.29 -2.73 -2.17
N ALA A 11 2.68 -1.90 -3.15
CA ALA A 11 1.82 -1.46 -4.24
C ALA A 11 2.26 -2.17 -5.51
N VAL A 12 1.42 -3.08 -5.98
CA VAL A 12 1.65 -3.90 -7.18
C VAL A 12 0.81 -3.34 -8.32
N PRO A 13 1.41 -2.81 -9.41
CA PRO A 13 0.66 -2.25 -10.52
C PRO A 13 -0.21 -3.34 -11.16
N VAL A 14 -1.46 -3.00 -11.49
CA VAL A 14 -2.43 -3.94 -12.09
C VAL A 14 -2.04 -4.29 -13.53
N ASP A 15 -1.52 -3.31 -14.27
CA ASP A 15 -1.19 -3.49 -15.69
C ASP A 15 0.28 -3.87 -15.88
N SER A 16 1.17 -2.88 -15.84
CA SER A 16 2.61 -3.06 -16.06
C SER A 16 3.41 -2.05 -15.24
N GLY A 17 4.63 -2.42 -14.88
CA GLY A 17 5.50 -1.60 -14.06
C GLY A 17 6.21 -2.40 -12.99
N LYS A 18 6.97 -1.71 -12.13
CA LYS A 18 7.65 -2.30 -10.98
C LYS A 18 6.78 -2.12 -9.75
N SER A 19 6.67 -3.18 -8.94
CA SER A 19 6.11 -3.06 -7.60
C SER A 19 6.99 -2.16 -6.75
N ILE A 20 6.35 -1.30 -5.96
CA ILE A 20 7.01 -0.48 -4.94
C ILE A 20 6.61 -1.04 -3.58
N PHE A 21 7.55 -1.07 -2.64
CA PHE A 21 7.26 -1.54 -1.29
C PHE A 21 7.94 -0.70 -0.24
N SER A 22 7.45 -0.82 0.98
CA SER A 22 7.97 -0.18 2.19
C SER A 22 7.86 -1.16 3.36
N ILE A 23 8.68 -0.96 4.39
CA ILE A 23 8.61 -1.74 5.63
C ILE A 23 8.08 -0.84 6.74
N THR A 24 7.05 -1.28 7.45
CA THR A 24 6.48 -0.50 8.55
C THR A 24 7.45 -0.35 9.72
N ASN A 25 7.50 0.84 10.31
CA ASN A 25 8.27 1.10 11.53
C ASN A 25 7.54 0.57 12.79
N GLY A 26 8.10 0.83 13.98
CA GLY A 26 7.52 0.40 15.27
C GLY A 26 6.13 0.95 15.58
N ALA A 27 5.70 2.02 14.91
CA ALA A 27 4.37 2.61 15.02
C ALA A 27 3.44 2.18 13.87
N GLY A 28 3.86 1.26 12.99
CA GLY A 28 3.07 0.82 11.84
C GLY A 28 3.10 1.78 10.64
N VAL A 29 3.92 2.83 10.67
CA VAL A 29 4.00 3.84 9.61
C VAL A 29 4.88 3.34 8.46
N PHE A 30 4.47 3.60 7.22
CA PHE A 30 5.17 3.25 5.98
C PHE A 30 5.06 4.39 4.96
N TYR A 31 5.92 4.40 3.95
CA TYR A 31 5.87 5.35 2.83
C TYR A 31 6.12 4.63 1.51
N LEU A 32 5.19 4.77 0.56
CA LEU A 32 5.33 4.30 -0.82
C LEU A 32 5.63 5.50 -1.71
N GLU A 33 6.84 5.57 -2.25
CA GLU A 33 7.33 6.71 -3.01
C GLU A 33 7.49 6.38 -4.50
N GLY A 34 7.33 7.39 -5.36
CA GLY A 34 7.56 7.25 -6.80
C GLY A 34 6.49 6.47 -7.57
N LEU A 35 5.30 6.29 -6.98
CA LEU A 35 4.15 5.71 -7.67
C LEU A 35 3.81 6.54 -8.91
N GLN A 36 3.71 5.88 -10.06
CA GLN A 36 3.29 6.52 -11.30
C GLN A 36 1.76 6.54 -11.35
N GLN A 37 1.20 7.25 -12.33
CA GLN A 37 -0.23 7.18 -12.60
C GLN A 37 -0.64 5.74 -12.95
N GLY A 38 -1.77 5.28 -12.42
CA GLY A 38 -2.27 3.93 -12.64
C GLY A 38 -2.92 3.30 -11.41
N LYS A 39 -3.37 2.06 -11.57
CA LYS A 39 -4.02 1.27 -10.51
C LYS A 39 -3.03 0.32 -9.86
N TYR A 40 -3.12 0.20 -8.53
CA TYR A 40 -2.24 -0.64 -7.73
C TYR A 40 -3.03 -1.50 -6.77
N ASN A 41 -2.79 -2.82 -6.79
CA ASN A 41 -3.20 -3.70 -5.71
C ASN A 41 -2.31 -3.47 -4.49
N LEU A 42 -2.94 -3.37 -3.33
CA LEU A 42 -2.28 -3.14 -2.06
C LEU A 42 -2.18 -4.45 -1.28
N LEU A 43 -0.95 -4.81 -0.93
CA LEU A 43 -0.66 -6.01 -0.17
C LEU A 43 0.07 -5.64 1.13
N ILE A 44 -0.13 -6.45 2.17
CA ILE A 44 0.73 -6.51 3.34
C ILE A 44 1.26 -7.95 3.44
N ASN A 45 2.57 -8.12 3.39
CA ASN A 45 3.25 -9.42 3.39
C ASN A 45 2.72 -10.37 2.30
N GLY A 46 2.41 -9.84 1.12
CA GLY A 46 1.82 -10.61 0.02
C GLY A 46 0.31 -10.89 0.13
N GLU A 47 -0.35 -10.57 1.25
CA GLU A 47 -1.79 -10.72 1.43
C GLU A 47 -2.54 -9.43 1.09
N SER A 48 -3.75 -9.54 0.53
CA SER A 48 -4.54 -8.36 0.18
C SER A 48 -4.93 -7.53 1.40
N ALA A 49 -4.60 -6.25 1.38
CA ALA A 49 -4.91 -5.31 2.46
C ALA A 49 -6.06 -4.41 2.04
N GLN A 50 -6.98 -4.03 2.93
CA GLN A 50 -8.01 -3.04 2.64
C GLN A 50 -7.37 -1.64 2.45
N PRO A 51 -7.76 -0.85 1.42
CA PRO A 51 -8.94 -0.99 0.54
C PRO A 51 -8.75 -1.87 -0.74
N ASN A 52 -7.79 -2.79 -0.73
CA ASN A 52 -7.36 -3.70 -1.81
C ASN A 52 -6.67 -3.01 -2.98
N GLN A 53 -7.14 -1.83 -3.38
CA GLN A 53 -6.61 -1.11 -4.52
C GLN A 53 -6.66 0.40 -4.30
N ILE A 54 -5.68 1.10 -4.88
CA ILE A 54 -5.71 2.55 -5.09
C ILE A 54 -5.52 2.86 -6.57
N GLU A 55 -5.91 4.07 -6.95
CA GLU A 55 -5.68 4.61 -8.29
C GLU A 55 -5.03 5.98 -8.16
N ILE A 56 -3.85 6.14 -8.76
CA ILE A 56 -3.17 7.44 -8.89
C ILE A 56 -3.59 8.04 -10.22
N LYS A 57 -4.33 9.15 -10.17
CA LYS A 57 -4.86 9.87 -11.33
C LYS A 57 -3.99 11.09 -11.67
N PRO A 58 -4.14 11.67 -12.88
CA PRO A 58 -3.41 12.88 -13.25
C PRO A 58 -3.63 14.10 -12.34
N ASP A 59 -4.79 14.16 -11.68
CA ASP A 59 -5.22 15.22 -10.77
C ASP A 59 -5.13 14.82 -9.28
N SER A 60 -4.52 13.66 -8.98
CA SER A 60 -4.29 13.25 -7.59
C SER A 60 -3.29 14.16 -6.90
N GLU A 61 -3.52 14.43 -5.62
CA GLU A 61 -2.55 15.13 -4.78
C GLU A 61 -1.22 14.37 -4.76
N PRO A 62 -0.06 15.08 -4.81
CA PRO A 62 1.25 14.45 -4.79
C PRO A 62 1.52 13.63 -3.53
N PHE A 63 0.82 13.93 -2.44
CA PHE A 63 0.88 13.21 -1.18
C PHE A 63 -0.53 12.83 -0.73
N GLN A 64 -0.73 11.56 -0.38
CA GLN A 64 -2.00 11.02 0.09
C GLN A 64 -1.74 10.20 1.34
N GLU A 65 -2.58 10.38 2.35
CA GLU A 65 -2.55 9.58 3.56
C GLU A 65 -3.56 8.43 3.44
N LEU A 66 -3.10 7.20 3.72
CA LEU A 66 -3.93 6.00 3.64
C LEU A 66 -3.66 5.09 4.84
N ASN A 67 -4.72 4.61 5.45
CA ASN A 67 -4.67 3.54 6.44
C ASN A 67 -4.90 2.19 5.77
N LEU A 68 -4.01 1.23 6.03
CA LEU A 68 -4.15 -0.15 5.56
C LEU A 68 -4.50 -1.07 6.72
N SER A 69 -5.27 -2.12 6.42
CA SER A 69 -5.57 -3.18 7.38
C SER A 69 -5.67 -4.53 6.69
N ILE A 70 -5.25 -5.58 7.38
CA ILE A 70 -5.50 -6.96 6.97
C ILE A 70 -6.80 -7.39 7.64
N LEU A 71 -7.73 -7.95 6.88
CA LEU A 71 -8.85 -8.67 7.45
C LEU A 71 -8.37 -10.04 7.89
N LEU A 72 -8.20 -10.23 9.20
CA LEU A 72 -8.00 -11.56 9.75
C LEU A 72 -9.34 -12.31 9.61
N ASN A 73 -9.41 -13.23 8.65
CA ASN A 73 -10.52 -14.17 8.62
C ASN A 73 -10.35 -15.15 9.80
N PRO A 74 -11.37 -15.31 10.65
CA PRO A 74 -11.31 -16.16 11.85
C PRO A 74 -11.18 -17.66 11.51
#